data_AF-A0A3D0PKV9-F1
#
_entry.id   AF-A0A3D0PKV9-F1
#
_cell.length_a   1.000
_cell.length_b   1.000
_cell.length_c   1.000
_cell.angle_alpha   90.00
_cell.angle_beta   90.00
_cell.angle_gamma   90.00
#
_symmetry.space_group_name_H-M   'P 1'
#
loop_
_entity.id
_entity.type
_entity.pdbx_description
1 polymer ?
#
loop_
_entity_poly.entity_id
_entity_poly.type
_entity_poly.pdbx_seq_one_letter_code
_entity_poly.pdbx_strand_id
1 'polypeptide(L)'
;MREIGLTMSNLFNLDNGFFVALGKLCDILMLSIVWTLVCIPIITIGPANTALYYATVKSIRRDRGYLFREFFGSFKSNFKRGAITGIIFTFFTLFLVFDMLWAWTNMSRVKN
;
A
#
# COMPACT_ATOMS: atom_id res chain seq x y z
N MET A 1 -18.03 -46.33 -20.15
CA MET A 1 -16.93 -45.80 -19.32
C MET A 1 -16.67 -44.38 -19.81
N ARG A 2 -17.09 -43.37 -19.05
CA ARG A 2 -17.01 -41.95 -19.44
C ARG A 2 -15.65 -41.45 -18.95
N GLU A 3 -14.75 -41.14 -19.86
CA GLU A 3 -13.41 -40.69 -19.52
C GLU A 3 -13.48 -39.42 -18.67
N ILE A 4 -13.11 -39.55 -17.40
CA ILE A 4 -12.86 -38.45 -16.48
C ILE A 4 -11.44 -37.95 -16.80
N GLY A 5 -11.25 -37.51 -18.03
CA GLY A 5 -10.07 -36.79 -18.47
C GLY A 5 -10.28 -35.31 -18.21
N LEU A 6 -10.33 -34.90 -16.93
CA LEU A 6 -10.10 -33.50 -16.58
C LEU A 6 -8.63 -33.23 -16.90
N THR A 7 -8.42 -32.84 -18.16
CA THR A 7 -7.13 -32.62 -18.76
C THR A 7 -6.36 -31.55 -17.97
N MET A 8 -5.29 -31.99 -17.30
CA MET A 8 -4.29 -31.15 -16.63
C MET A 8 -3.71 -30.05 -17.56
N SER A 9 -3.96 -30.12 -18.87
CA SER A 9 -3.57 -29.12 -19.86
C SER A 9 -4.43 -27.84 -19.87
N ASN A 10 -5.68 -27.86 -19.37
CA ASN A 10 -6.51 -26.65 -19.30
C ASN A 10 -6.33 -25.85 -17.99
N LEU A 11 -5.81 -26.49 -16.94
CA LEU A 11 -5.41 -25.81 -15.69
C LEU A 11 -4.07 -25.07 -15.84
N PHE A 12 -3.17 -25.55 -16.70
CA PHE A 12 -1.89 -24.94 -17.06
C PHE A 12 -1.90 -24.17 -18.40
N ASN A 13 -3.08 -23.83 -18.90
CA ASN A 13 -3.18 -23.02 -20.10
C ASN A 13 -2.96 -21.54 -19.73
N LEU A 14 -1.86 -20.94 -20.22
CA LEU A 14 -1.52 -19.53 -19.97
C LEU A 14 -2.59 -18.54 -20.49
N ASP A 15 -3.46 -18.97 -21.40
CA ASP A 15 -4.60 -18.20 -21.92
C ASP A 15 -5.86 -18.29 -21.04
N ASN A 16 -5.83 -19.08 -19.95
CA ASN A 16 -6.96 -19.18 -19.04
C ASN A 16 -6.93 -18.00 -18.05
N GLY A 17 -8.09 -17.39 -17.77
CA GLY A 17 -8.20 -16.20 -16.91
C GLY A 17 -7.59 -16.35 -15.51
N PHE A 18 -7.34 -17.59 -15.07
CA PHE A 18 -6.59 -17.92 -13.86
C PHE A 18 -5.11 -17.48 -13.91
N PHE A 19 -4.37 -17.76 -15.00
CA PHE A 19 -2.96 -17.35 -15.13
C PHE A 19 -2.83 -15.84 -15.26
N VAL A 20 -3.78 -15.19 -15.94
CA VAL A 20 -3.87 -13.72 -16.01
C VAL A 20 -4.13 -13.12 -14.62
N ALA A 21 -5.02 -13.72 -13.82
CA ALA A 21 -5.24 -13.30 -12.43
C ALA A 21 -4.00 -13.52 -11.56
N LEU A 22 -3.27 -14.64 -11.75
CA LEU A 22 -2.04 -14.93 -11.02
C LEU A 22 -0.92 -13.93 -11.37
N GLY A 23 -0.79 -13.54 -12.65
CA GLY A 23 0.13 -12.49 -13.08
C GLY A 23 -0.19 -11.14 -12.43
N LYS A 24 -1.49 -10.77 -12.38
CA LYS A 24 -1.95 -9.57 -11.67
C LYS A 24 -1.68 -9.63 -10.16
N LEU A 25 -1.81 -10.80 -9.54
CA LEU A 25 -1.47 -10.99 -8.13
C LEU A 25 0.03 -10.81 -7.89
N CYS A 26 0.88 -11.38 -8.73
CA CYS A 26 2.33 -11.17 -8.69
C CYS A 26 2.70 -9.68 -8.82
N ASP A 27 2.08 -8.97 -9.75
CA ASP A 27 2.29 -7.53 -9.93
C ASP A 27 1.87 -6.71 -8.70
N ILE A 28 0.74 -7.06 -8.07
CA ILE A 28 0.28 -6.41 -6.83
C ILE A 28 1.25 -6.71 -5.68
N LEU A 29 1.73 -7.95 -5.54
CA LEU A 29 2.72 -8.31 -4.53
C LEU A 29 4.01 -7.51 -4.70
N MET A 30 4.49 -7.35 -5.93
CA MET A 30 5.67 -6.54 -6.23
C MET A 30 5.44 -5.07 -5.84
N LEU A 31 4.23 -4.55 -6.10
CA LEU A 31 3.82 -3.21 -5.68
C LEU A 31 3.82 -3.04 -4.16
N SER A 32 3.33 -4.04 -3.41
CA SER A 32 3.31 -4.03 -1.96
C SER A 32 4.71 -3.95 -1.35
N ILE A 33 5.70 -4.63 -1.93
CA ILE A 33 7.10 -4.54 -1.49
C ILE A 33 7.64 -3.11 -1.67
N VAL A 34 7.41 -2.50 -2.84
CA VAL A 34 7.81 -1.12 -3.12
C VAL A 34 7.12 -0.15 -2.16
N TRP A 35 5.83 -0.36 -1.90
CA TRP A 35 5.07 0.41 -0.95
C TRP A 35 5.65 0.33 0.46
N THR A 36 6.01 -0.86 0.94
CA THR A 36 6.66 -1.04 2.26
C THR A 36 7.97 -0.27 2.34
N LEU A 37 8.79 -0.28 1.28
CA LEU A 37 10.04 0.49 1.23
C LEU A 37 9.79 2.01 1.23
N VAL A 38 8.73 2.47 0.55
CA VAL A 38 8.37 3.89 0.48
C VAL A 38 7.72 4.38 1.77
N CYS A 39 7.09 3.51 2.56
CA CYS A 39 6.44 3.84 3.83
C CYS A 39 7.36 3.96 5.05
N ILE A 40 8.68 3.78 4.90
CA ILE A 40 9.66 3.90 6.00
C ILE A 40 9.50 5.24 6.76
N PRO A 41 9.31 6.39 6.09
CA PRO A 41 8.82 7.59 6.74
C PRO A 41 7.34 7.45 7.14
N ILE A 42 7.01 7.64 8.42
CA ILE A 42 5.62 7.65 8.90
C ILE A 42 4.75 8.65 8.12
N ILE A 43 5.34 9.78 7.71
CA ILE A 43 4.71 10.82 6.90
C ILE A 43 4.29 10.37 5.49
N THR A 44 4.83 9.26 4.99
CA THR A 44 4.56 8.76 3.63
C THR A 44 3.50 7.68 3.54
N ILE A 45 3.04 7.14 4.68
CA ILE A 45 2.01 6.07 4.74
C ILE A 45 0.72 6.51 4.04
N GLY A 46 0.27 7.76 4.26
CA GLY A 46 -0.91 8.32 3.62
C GLY A 46 -0.82 8.35 2.08
N PRO A 47 0.11 9.12 1.48
CA PRO A 47 0.24 9.20 0.03
C PRO A 47 0.58 7.85 -0.62
N ALA A 48 1.34 6.98 0.05
CA ALA A 48 1.65 5.64 -0.44
C ALA A 48 0.40 4.74 -0.51
N ASN A 49 -0.47 4.76 0.50
CA ASN A 49 -1.71 3.98 0.52
C ASN A 49 -2.68 4.43 -0.59
N THR A 50 -2.81 5.74 -0.81
CA THR A 50 -3.63 6.28 -1.89
C THR A 50 -3.08 5.88 -3.27
N ALA A 51 -1.76 5.94 -3.47
CA ALA A 51 -1.12 5.53 -4.71
C ALA A 51 -1.30 4.02 -4.97
N LEU A 52 -1.22 3.18 -3.93
CA LEU A 52 -1.43 1.74 -4.03
C LEU A 52 -2.89 1.42 -4.40
N TYR A 53 -3.86 2.09 -3.79
CA TYR A 53 -5.27 1.92 -4.13
C TYR A 53 -5.54 2.31 -5.59
N TYR A 54 -5.03 3.45 -6.03
CA TYR A 54 -5.17 3.90 -7.42
C TYR A 54 -4.50 2.94 -8.42
N ALA A 55 -3.29 2.47 -8.13
CA ALA A 55 -2.58 1.52 -8.97
C ALA A 55 -3.30 0.16 -9.04
N THR A 56 -3.86 -0.32 -7.92
CA THR A 56 -4.61 -1.57 -7.86
C THR A 56 -5.91 -1.51 -8.65
N VAL A 57 -6.73 -0.47 -8.42
CA VAL A 57 -8.00 -0.28 -9.15
C VAL A 57 -7.75 -0.10 -10.66
N LYS A 58 -6.66 0.58 -11.02
CA LYS A 58 -6.30 0.81 -12.42
C LYS A 58 -5.71 -0.44 -13.08
N SER A 59 -4.97 -1.27 -12.35
CA SER A 59 -4.51 -2.60 -12.79
C SER A 59 -5.70 -3.51 -13.12
N ILE A 60 -6.74 -3.51 -12.28
CA ILE A 60 -7.97 -4.28 -12.50
C ILE A 60 -8.72 -3.78 -13.76
N ARG A 61 -8.75 -2.46 -14.00
CA ARG A 61 -9.55 -1.85 -15.09
C ARG A 61 -8.86 -1.76 -16.45
N ARG A 62 -7.53 -1.64 -16.51
CA ARG A 62 -6.83 -1.24 -17.76
C ARG A 62 -5.82 -2.23 -18.32
N ASP A 63 -5.54 -3.35 -17.65
CA ASP A 63 -4.67 -4.43 -18.19
C ASP A 63 -3.33 -3.93 -18.80
N ARG A 64 -2.74 -2.89 -18.21
CA ARG A 64 -1.52 -2.24 -18.73
C ARG A 64 -0.33 -2.61 -17.87
N GLY A 65 0.62 -3.35 -18.43
CA GLY A 65 1.82 -3.91 -17.78
C GLY A 65 2.90 -2.91 -17.32
N TYR A 66 2.56 -1.67 -16.98
CA TYR A 66 3.51 -0.69 -16.43
C TYR A 66 3.08 -0.22 -15.03
N LEU A 67 2.91 -1.16 -14.09
CA LEU A 67 2.46 -0.87 -12.72
C LEU A 67 3.40 0.08 -11.96
N PHE A 68 4.72 -0.10 -12.06
CA PHE A 68 5.69 0.76 -11.37
C PHE A 68 5.59 2.22 -11.80
N ARG A 69 5.44 2.47 -13.11
CA ARG A 69 5.33 3.82 -13.66
C ARG A 69 4.03 4.50 -13.23
N GLU A 70 2.94 3.73 -13.17
CA GLU A 70 1.64 4.19 -12.65
C GLU A 70 1.67 4.46 -11.15
N PHE A 71 2.34 3.60 -10.36
CA PHE A 71 2.51 3.80 -8.93
C PHE A 71 3.30 5.07 -8.64
N PHE A 72 4.48 5.24 -9.23
CA PHE A 72 5.28 6.46 -9.03
C PHE A 72 4.62 7.72 -9.59
N GLY A 73 3.87 7.61 -10.69
CA GLY A 73 3.07 8.71 -11.24
C GLY A 73 1.97 9.17 -10.29
N SER A 74 1.16 8.22 -9.79
CA SER A 74 0.10 8.46 -8.81
C SER A 74 0.66 8.92 -7.47
N PHE A 75 1.78 8.34 -7.04
CA PHE A 75 2.49 8.72 -5.82
C PHE A 75 2.93 10.18 -5.91
N LYS A 76 3.65 10.59 -6.96
CA LYS A 76 4.12 11.98 -7.12
C LYS A 76 2.97 12.99 -7.21
N SER A 77 1.87 12.62 -7.87
CA SER A 77 0.68 13.48 -8.00
C SER A 77 -0.02 13.69 -6.65
N ASN A 78 -0.14 12.63 -5.84
CA ASN A 78 -0.82 12.67 -4.55
C ASN A 78 0.11 12.99 -3.37
N PHE A 79 1.43 12.96 -3.57
CA PHE A 79 2.43 13.21 -2.54
C PHE A 79 2.24 14.59 -1.91
N LYS A 80 1.98 15.63 -2.69
CA LYS A 80 1.75 16.98 -2.13
C LYS A 80 0.55 17.01 -1.18
N ARG A 81 -0.58 16.42 -1.57
CA ARG A 81 -1.79 16.42 -0.74
C ARG A 81 -1.61 15.51 0.48
N GLY A 82 -1.09 14.30 0.29
CA GLY A 82 -0.86 13.34 1.36
C GLY A 82 0.22 13.80 2.35
N ALA A 83 1.30 14.44 1.89
CA ALA A 83 2.35 14.98 2.76
C ALA A 83 1.82 16.15 3.61
N ILE A 84 0.95 17.01 3.07
CA ILE A 84 0.31 18.08 3.85
C ILE A 84 -0.53 17.46 4.99
N THR A 85 -1.36 16.46 4.70
CA THR A 85 -2.13 15.76 5.74
C THR A 85 -1.20 15.06 6.74
N GLY A 86 -0.12 14.42 6.27
CA GLY A 86 0.87 13.75 7.12
C GLY A 86 1.60 14.72 8.07
N ILE A 87 1.95 15.92 7.60
CA ILE A 87 2.56 16.96 8.42
C ILE A 87 1.61 17.43 9.52
N ILE A 88 0.34 17.67 9.19
CA ILE A 88 -0.68 18.08 10.17
C ILE A 88 -0.84 17.00 11.25
N PHE A 89 -0.99 15.74 10.86
CA PHE A 89 -1.10 14.62 11.80
C PHE A 89 0.15 14.44 12.67
N THR A 90 1.35 14.62 12.08
CA THR A 90 2.61 14.56 12.83
C THR A 90 2.66 15.66 13.89
N PHE A 91 2.21 16.87 13.55
CA PHE A 91 2.17 17.99 14.48
C PHE A 91 1.20 17.72 15.66
N PHE A 92 -0.01 17.22 15.38
CA PHE A 92 -0.96 16.80 16.40
C PHE A 92 -0.40 15.70 17.32
N THR A 93 0.28 14.72 16.74
CA THR A 93 0.88 13.61 17.49
C THR A 93 1.99 14.10 18.42
N LEU A 94 2.87 14.98 17.92
CA LEU A 94 3.93 15.58 18.74
C LEU A 94 3.35 16.40 19.89
N PHE A 95 2.31 17.19 19.64
CA PHE A 95 1.64 17.98 20.67
C PHE A 95 1.06 17.09 21.78
N LEU A 96 0.37 16.01 21.42
CA LEU A 96 -0.20 15.05 22.38
C LEU A 96 0.88 14.30 23.18
N VAL A 97 1.95 13.85 22.53
CA VAL A 97 3.05 13.16 23.21
C VAL A 97 3.76 14.11 24.18
N PHE A 98 3.95 15.37 23.79
CA PHE A 98 4.55 16.37 24.67
C PHE A 98 3.70 16.62 25.92
N ASP A 99 2.38 16.82 25.74
CA ASP A 99 1.44 16.99 26.86
C ASP A 99 1.45 15.77 27.79
N MET A 100 1.40 14.56 27.22
CA MET A 100 1.42 13.31 27.99
C MET A 100 2.74 13.10 28.76
N LEU A 101 3.90 13.43 28.17
CA LEU A 101 5.19 13.36 28.85
C LEU A 101 5.30 14.41 29.97
N TRP A 102 4.75 15.61 29.74
CA TRP A 102 4.71 16.66 30.75
C TRP A 102 3.82 16.26 31.92
N ALA A 103 2.64 15.70 31.66
CA ALA A 103 1.74 15.18 32.69
C ALA A 103 2.40 14.04 33.49
N TRP A 104 3.06 13.09 32.82
CA TRP A 104 3.80 12.01 33.50
C TRP A 104 4.88 12.58 34.42
N THR A 105 5.76 13.44 33.89
CA THR A 105 6.89 13.99 34.67
C THR A 105 6.44 14.77 35.90
N ASN A 106 5.30 15.46 35.83
CA ASN A 106 4.68 16.12 36.98
C ASN A 106 4.11 15.11 37.99
N MET A 107 3.46 14.04 37.54
CA MET A 107 2.95 12.97 38.42
C MET A 107 4.08 12.25 39.16
N SER A 108 5.23 12.01 38.52
CA SER A 108 6.39 11.39 39.17
C SER A 108 7.12 12.31 40.15
N ARG A 109 6.98 13.64 40.04
CA ARG A 109 7.46 14.60 41.06
C ARG A 109 6.59 14.69 42.31
N VAL A 110 5.31 14.30 42.24
CA VAL A 110 4.38 14.36 43.38
C VAL A 110 4.49 13.13 44.28
N LYS A 111 5.02 12.01 43.76
CA LYS A 111 5.13 10.73 44.48
C LYS A 111 6.49 10.50 45.16
N ASN A 112 7.47 11.39 44.94
CA ASN A 112 8.77 11.44 45.64
C ASN A 112 8.78 12.64 46.59
#